data_AF-A0A354M3S0-F1
#
_entry.id   AF-A0A354M3S0-F1
#
_cell.length_a   1.000
_cell.length_b   1.000
_cell.length_c   1.000
_cell.angle_alpha   90.00
_cell.angle_beta   90.00
_cell.angle_gamma   90.00
#
_symmetry.space_group_name_H-M   'P 1'
#
loop_
_entity.id
_entity.type
_entity.pdbx_description
1 polymer ?
#
loop_
_entity_poly.entity_id
_entity_poly.type
_entity_poly.pdbx_seq_one_letter_code
_entity_poly.pdbx_strand_id
1 'polypeptide(L)'
;LNLVTIHPWVDGNGRTARLLMNYIQFLYNLFPTKIFKEDRDGYIPALRQSQEEDNNLPFLAFMAEQLKKSLSLEIERFDSSQKRGFNFLF
;
A
#
# COMPACT_ATOMS: atom_id res chain seq x y z
N LEU A 1 5.60 11.67 -5.48
CA LEU A 1 6.88 11.03 -5.07
C LEU A 1 7.86 11.98 -4.36
N ASN A 2 7.53 13.26 -4.27
CA ASN A 2 8.46 14.35 -3.97
C ASN A 2 9.19 14.23 -2.63
N LEU A 3 8.53 13.74 -1.57
CA LEU A 3 9.18 13.62 -0.24
C LEU A 3 10.35 12.62 -0.25
N VAL A 4 10.22 11.51 -0.98
CA VAL A 4 11.28 10.51 -1.11
C VAL A 4 12.42 11.04 -1.97
N THR A 5 12.10 11.86 -2.98
CA THR A 5 13.08 12.51 -3.86
C THR A 5 13.87 13.60 -3.16
N ILE A 6 13.21 14.48 -2.39
CA ILE A 6 13.86 15.59 -1.66
C ILE A 6 14.73 15.07 -0.51
N HIS A 7 14.34 13.93 0.09
CA HIS A 7 15.08 13.24 1.15
C HIS A 7 15.57 14.17 2.29
N PRO A 8 14.66 14.91 2.97
CA PRO A 8 15.05 15.98 3.90
C PRO A 8 15.64 15.49 5.23
N TRP A 9 15.52 14.21 5.57
CA TRP A 9 16.08 13.64 6.81
C TRP A 9 17.23 12.67 6.54
N VAL A 10 18.11 12.47 7.53
CA VAL A 10 19.24 11.52 7.47
C VAL A 10 18.75 10.07 7.28
N ASP A 11 17.65 9.71 7.94
CA ASP A 11 16.98 8.41 7.80
C ASP A 11 15.46 8.61 7.97
N GLY A 12 14.66 7.64 7.53
CA GLY A 12 13.23 7.60 7.76
C GLY A 12 12.38 8.10 6.61
N ASN A 13 12.96 8.70 5.57
CA ASN A 13 12.23 9.30 4.45
C ASN A 13 11.18 8.37 3.83
N GLY A 14 11.56 7.11 3.55
CA GLY A 14 10.63 6.12 3.01
C GLY A 14 9.50 5.73 3.99
N ARG A 15 9.78 5.69 5.31
CA ARG A 15 8.76 5.40 6.34
C ARG A 15 7.79 6.57 6.46
N THR A 16 8.30 7.80 6.51
CA THR A 16 7.48 9.02 6.58
C THR A 16 6.64 9.21 5.33
N ALA A 17 7.18 8.95 4.14
CA ALA A 17 6.42 9.05 2.90
C ALA A 17 5.25 8.06 2.85
N ARG A 18 5.46 6.82 3.29
CA ARG A 18 4.37 5.83 3.40
C ARG A 18 3.35 6.21 4.44
N LEU A 19 3.80 6.72 5.59
CA LEU A 19 2.89 7.17 6.64
C LEU A 19 2.02 8.35 6.16
N LEU A 20 2.62 9.31 5.45
CA LEU A 20 1.91 10.43 4.85
C LEU A 20 0.90 9.97 3.79
N MET A 21 1.27 9.03 2.93
CA MET A 21 0.36 8.43 1.96
C MET A 21 -0.85 7.78 2.66
N ASN A 22 -0.61 6.97 3.69
CA ASN A 22 -1.68 6.34 4.47
C ASN A 22 -2.55 7.36 5.21
N TYR A 23 -1.95 8.44 5.71
CA TYR A 23 -2.68 9.52 6.36
C TYR A 23 -3.62 10.23 5.38
N ILE A 24 -3.17 10.51 4.15
CA ILE A 24 -4.04 11.06 3.10
C ILE A 24 -5.19 10.09 2.80
N GLN A 25 -4.90 8.81 2.60
CA GLN A 25 -5.94 7.80 2.38
C GLN A 25 -6.99 7.79 3.50
N PHE A 26 -6.54 7.86 4.75
CA PHE A 26 -7.41 7.95 5.92
C PHE A 26 -8.32 9.19 5.90
N LEU A 27 -7.78 10.36 5.54
CA LEU A 27 -8.57 11.60 5.43
C LEU A 27 -9.69 11.52 4.38
N TYR A 28 -9.51 10.69 3.36
CA TYR A 28 -10.51 10.45 2.30
C TYR A 28 -11.35 9.18 2.55
N ASN A 29 -11.32 8.63 3.76
CA ASN A 29 -12.02 7.38 4.13
C ASN A 29 -11.67 6.19 3.22
N LEU A 30 -10.44 6.17 2.70
CA LEU A 30 -9.90 5.09 1.88
C LEU A 30 -9.14 4.09 2.75
N PHE A 31 -9.09 2.83 2.29
CA PHE A 31 -8.29 1.80 2.94
C PHE A 31 -6.79 2.11 2.83
N PRO A 32 -6.05 2.11 3.95
CA PRO A 32 -4.60 2.30 3.93
C PRO A 32 -3.92 1.21 3.10
N THR A 33 -3.01 1.60 2.21
CA THR A 33 -2.32 0.63 1.37
C THR A 33 -1.15 0.00 2.11
N LYS A 34 -1.21 -1.32 2.27
CA LYS A 34 -0.12 -2.13 2.84
C LYS A 34 0.80 -2.61 1.72
N ILE A 35 2.10 -2.37 1.87
CA ILE A 35 3.12 -3.01 1.03
C ILE A 35 3.51 -4.33 1.69
N PHE A 36 3.28 -5.43 0.98
CA PHE A 36 3.57 -6.76 1.47
C PHE A 36 5.07 -7.03 1.44
N LYS A 37 5.57 -7.82 2.41
CA LYS A 37 7.02 -8.07 2.53
C LYS A 37 7.54 -8.84 1.32
N GLU A 38 6.72 -9.73 0.79
CA GLU A 38 6.98 -10.54 -0.40
C GLU A 38 7.12 -9.68 -1.68
N ASP A 39 6.43 -8.53 -1.74
CA ASP A 39 6.41 -7.65 -2.92
C ASP A 39 7.39 -6.47 -2.78
N ARG A 40 8.21 -6.47 -1.71
CA ARG A 40 9.14 -5.37 -1.40
C ARG A 40 10.14 -5.11 -2.53
N ASP A 41 10.52 -6.16 -3.26
CA ASP A 41 11.49 -6.08 -4.34
C ASP A 41 10.95 -5.29 -5.55
N GLY A 42 9.63 -5.19 -5.71
CA GLY A 42 9.00 -4.37 -6.75
C GLY A 42 8.87 -2.88 -6.39
N TYR A 43 8.95 -2.53 -5.10
CA TYR A 43 8.71 -1.16 -4.64
C TYR A 43 9.81 -0.18 -5.10
N ILE A 44 11.08 -0.53 -4.87
CA ILE A 44 12.21 0.35 -5.20
C ILE A 44 12.35 0.56 -6.72
N PRO A 45 12.25 -0.49 -7.57
CA PRO A 45 12.23 -0.33 -9.02
C PRO A 45 11.10 0.58 -9.51
N ALA A 46 9.86 0.37 -9.06
CA ALA A 46 8.73 1.18 -9.49
C ALA A 46 8.88 2.66 -9.10
N LEU A 47 9.43 2.91 -7.90
CA LEU A 47 9.76 4.26 -7.44
C LEU A 47 10.85 4.89 -8.31
N ARG A 48 11.95 4.16 -8.57
CA ARG A 48 13.09 4.66 -9.36
C ARG A 48 12.65 4.97 -10.80
N GLN A 49 11.94 4.05 -11.43
CA GLN A 49 11.42 4.24 -12.79
C GLN A 49 10.56 5.50 -12.86
N SER A 50 9.71 5.72 -11.85
CA SER A 50 8.86 6.91 -11.83
C SER A 50 9.64 8.22 -11.68
N GLN A 51 10.80 8.19 -11.03
CA GLN A 51 11.70 9.34 -10.90
C GLN A 51 12.50 9.58 -12.19
N GLU A 52 12.96 8.51 -12.84
CA GLU A 52 13.75 8.58 -14.09
C GLU A 52 12.90 9.05 -15.28
N GLU A 53 11.64 8.59 -15.37
CA GLU A 53 10.71 8.95 -16.45
C GLU A 53 9.94 10.25 -16.20
N ASP A 54 10.16 10.91 -15.05
CA ASP A 54 9.33 12.03 -14.54
C ASP A 54 7.83 11.73 -14.62
N ASN A 55 7.47 10.48 -14.36
CA ASN A 55 6.13 9.94 -14.54
C ASN A 55 5.76 9.08 -13.34
N ASN A 56 4.73 9.46 -12.58
CA ASN A 56 4.34 8.72 -11.38
C ASN A 56 3.60 7.39 -11.67
N LEU A 57 3.24 7.10 -12.93
CA LEU A 57 2.42 5.93 -13.29
C LEU A 57 3.01 4.58 -12.85
N PRO A 58 4.32 4.28 -13.00
CA PRO A 58 4.88 3.00 -12.58
C PRO A 58 4.70 2.75 -11.08
N PHE A 59 4.95 3.77 -10.25
CA PHE A 59 4.76 3.68 -8.81
C PHE A 59 3.28 3.58 -8.43
N LEU A 60 2.40 4.35 -9.09
CA LEU A 60 0.96 4.28 -8.86
C LEU A 60 0.40 2.89 -9.21
N ALA A 61 0.84 2.31 -10.32
CA ALA A 61 0.44 0.96 -10.73
C ALA A 61 0.87 -0.09 -9.69
N PHE A 62 2.12 -0.02 -9.21
CA PHE A 62 2.59 -0.89 -8.13
C PHE A 62 1.72 -0.75 -6.87
N MET A 63 1.46 0.48 -6.41
CA MET A 63 0.65 0.71 -5.22
C MET A 63 -0.81 0.26 -5.39
N ALA A 64 -1.38 0.40 -6.60
CA ALA A 64 -2.73 -0.08 -6.90
C ALA A 64 -2.84 -1.60 -6.78
N GLU A 65 -1.86 -2.36 -7.27
CA GLU A 65 -1.81 -3.82 -7.10
C GLU A 65 -1.68 -4.23 -5.63
N GLN A 66 -0.87 -3.49 -4.85
CA GLN A 66 -0.76 -3.73 -3.40
C GLN A 66 -2.09 -3.48 -2.67
N LEU A 67 -2.82 -2.42 -3.03
CA LEU A 67 -4.13 -2.13 -2.46
C LEU A 67 -5.15 -3.20 -2.84
N LYS A 68 -5.19 -3.61 -4.10
CA LYS A 68 -6.06 -4.69 -4.61
C LYS A 68 -5.82 -5.99 -3.84
N LYS A 69 -4.56 -6.40 -3.68
CA LYS A 69 -4.18 -7.58 -2.88
C LYS A 69 -4.66 -7.46 -1.44
N SER A 70 -4.52 -6.30 -0.82
CA SER A 70 -5.00 -6.06 0.55
C SER A 70 -6.52 -6.19 0.66
N LEU A 71 -7.27 -5.62 -0.28
CA LEU A 71 -8.73 -5.69 -0.27
C LEU A 71 -9.23 -7.11 -0.50
N SER A 72 -8.63 -7.86 -1.44
CA SER A 72 -8.97 -9.27 -1.67
C SER A 72 -8.80 -10.11 -0.40
N LEU A 73 -7.70 -9.93 0.34
CA LEU A 73 -7.45 -10.65 1.59
C LEU A 73 -8.47 -10.30 2.70
N GLU A 74 -8.87 -9.02 2.81
CA GLU A 74 -9.88 -8.62 3.79
C GLU A 74 -11.27 -9.17 3.44
N ILE A 75 -11.64 -9.23 2.16
CA ILE A 75 -12.88 -9.86 1.70
C ILE A 75 -12.89 -11.35 2.04
N GLU A 76 -11.81 -12.09 1.70
CA GLU A 76 -11.69 -13.51 2.02
C GLU A 76 -11.76 -13.77 3.54
N ARG A 77 -11.09 -12.92 4.32
CA ARG A 77 -11.14 -12.98 5.79
C ARG A 77 -12.56 -12.75 6.30
N PHE A 78 -13.26 -11.75 5.78
CA PHE A 78 -14.65 -11.48 6.14
C PHE A 78 -15.56 -12.67 5.82
N ASP A 79 -15.47 -13.23 4.62
CA ASP A 79 -16.29 -14.38 4.20
C ASP A 79 -16.03 -15.63 5.06
N SER A 80 -14.77 -15.89 5.41
CA SER A 80 -14.41 -17.01 6.29
C SER A 80 -14.95 -16.82 7.71
N SER A 81 -15.01 -15.58 8.20
CA SER A 81 -15.57 -15.26 9.52
C SER A 81 -17.09 -15.48 9.58
N GLN A 82 -17.82 -15.14 8.51
CA GLN A 82 -19.27 -15.36 8.40
C GLN A 82 -19.62 -16.86 8.45
N LYS A 83 -18.86 -17.69 7.73
CA LYS A 83 -19.03 -19.16 7.76
C LYS A 83 -18.81 -19.75 9.16
N ARG A 84 -17.87 -19.17 9.93
CA ARG A 84 -17.55 -19.62 11.29
C ARG A 84 -18.62 -19.21 12.32
N GLY A 85 -19.25 -18.05 12.14
CA GLY A 85 -20.38 -17.62 12.97
C GLY A 85 -21.64 -18.50 12.77
N PHE A 86 -21.88 -18.98 11.55
CA PHE A 86 -22.96 -19.93 11.26
C PHE A 86 -22.73 -21.33 11.86
N ASN A 87 -21.49 -21.81 11.92
CA ASN A 87 -21.16 -23.13 12.49
C ASN A 87 -21.28 -23.20 14.01
N PHE A 88 -21.49 -22.09 14.72
CA PHE A 88 -21.72 -22.09 16.17
C PHE A 88 -23.20 -22.19 16.57
N LEU A 89 -24.11 -22.19 15.59
CA LEU A 89 -25.56 -22.23 15.79
C LEU A 89 -26.19 -23.63 15.62
N PHE A 90 -25.38 -24.69 15.46
CA PHE A 90 -25.81 -26.09 15.46
C PHE A 90 -24.82 -26.98 16.22
#